data_AF-A0A0F6W5B8-F1
#
_entry.id   AF-A0A0F6W5B8-F1
#
_cell.length_a   1.000
_cell.length_b   1.000
_cell.length_c   1.000
_cell.angle_alpha   90.00
_cell.angle_beta   90.00
_cell.angle_gamma   90.00
#
_symmetry.space_group_name_H-M   'P 1'
#
loop_
_entity.id
_entity.type
_entity.pdbx_description
1 polymer ?
#
loop_
_entity_poly.entity_id
_entity_poly.type
_entity_poly.pdbx_seq_one_letter_code
_entity_poly.pdbx_strand_id
1 'polypeptide(L)'
;MLVGLPFAGLFVVMRAGASLEAPPVVAGTWPLPDHEARACLGIGSEDAIAVQQSGRFLHLRAGTTVADGRIVGSRLQVSWLPSSGPCAGRELAIDARIDGEGIRGALRAASCEPCRDVTFETTPPTE
;
A
#
# COMPACT_ATOMS: atom_id res chain seq x y z
N MET A 1 -32.64 -2.57 47.93
CA MET A 1 -31.36 -2.97 47.31
C MET A 1 -31.21 -2.17 46.02
N LEU A 2 -30.20 -1.29 45.94
CA LEU A 2 -29.98 -0.40 44.79
C LEU A 2 -29.40 -1.17 43.59
N VAL A 3 -30.00 -0.95 42.42
CA VAL A 3 -29.56 -1.44 41.12
C VAL A 3 -28.30 -0.66 40.70
N GLY A 4 -27.14 -1.31 40.79
CA GLY A 4 -25.83 -0.75 40.43
C GLY A 4 -25.40 -1.13 39.02
N LEU A 5 -25.86 -0.34 38.04
CA LEU A 5 -25.28 -0.04 36.71
C LEU A 5 -24.27 -1.02 36.06
N PRO A 6 -24.58 -1.62 34.88
CA PRO A 6 -23.63 -2.38 34.05
C PRO A 6 -22.74 -1.46 33.17
N PHE A 7 -22.41 -0.26 33.63
CA PHE A 7 -21.72 0.74 32.81
C PHE A 7 -20.19 0.68 32.89
N ALA A 8 -19.63 -0.07 33.84
CA ALA A 8 -18.17 -0.20 33.97
C ALA A 8 -17.53 -0.99 32.81
N GLY A 9 -18.27 -1.91 32.18
CA GLY A 9 -17.76 -2.71 31.05
C GLY A 9 -17.60 -1.90 29.76
N LEU A 10 -18.43 -0.88 29.53
CA LEU A 10 -18.40 -0.08 28.30
C LEU A 10 -17.18 0.84 28.24
N PHE A 11 -16.74 1.37 29.39
CA PHE A 11 -15.58 2.27 29.46
C PHE A 11 -14.25 1.58 29.17
N VAL A 12 -14.13 0.27 29.46
CA VAL A 12 -12.91 -0.49 29.16
C VAL A 12 -12.74 -0.72 27.66
N VAL A 13 -13.83 -0.97 26.93
CA VAL A 13 -13.80 -1.16 25.47
C VAL A 13 -13.45 0.14 24.74
N MET A 14 -13.96 1.29 25.20
CA MET A 14 -13.64 2.58 24.59
C MET A 14 -12.17 2.99 24.76
N ARG A 15 -11.53 2.65 25.89
CA ARG A 15 -10.13 3.02 26.15
C ARG A 15 -9.11 2.19 25.35
N ALA A 16 -9.47 0.96 24.99
CA ALA A 16 -8.65 0.13 24.10
C ALA A 16 -8.69 0.59 22.63
N GLY A 17 -9.75 1.29 22.22
CA GLY A 17 -9.87 1.85 20.86
C GLY A 17 -8.99 3.07 20.60
N ALA A 18 -8.59 3.81 21.65
CA ALA A 18 -7.85 5.08 21.52
C ALA A 18 -6.33 4.91 21.26
N SER A 19 -5.80 3.68 21.33
CA SER A 19 -4.38 3.40 21.09
C SER A 19 -4.11 2.74 19.73
N LEU A 20 -5.14 2.59 18.89
CA LEU A 20 -4.96 2.17 17.51
C LEU A 20 -4.77 3.44 16.68
N GLU A 21 -3.53 3.91 16.60
CA GLU A 21 -3.15 4.92 15.62
C GLU A 21 -3.63 4.42 14.25
N ALA A 22 -4.58 5.14 13.66
CA ALA A 22 -5.20 4.69 12.42
C ALA A 22 -4.10 4.63 11.35
N PRO A 23 -4.01 3.52 10.59
CA PRO A 23 -3.05 3.46 9.50
C PRO A 23 -3.33 4.60 8.52
N PRO A 24 -2.28 5.20 7.94
CA PRO A 24 -2.44 6.26 6.96
C PRO A 24 -3.40 5.83 5.84
N VAL A 25 -4.25 6.77 5.41
CA VAL A 25 -5.19 6.52 4.31
C VAL A 25 -4.44 6.70 3.00
N VAL A 26 -4.36 5.62 2.22
CA VAL A 26 -3.76 5.58 0.88
C VAL A 26 -4.73 5.04 -0.17
N ALA A 27 -6.00 4.86 0.19
CA ALA A 27 -7.03 4.49 -0.77
C ALA A 27 -7.21 5.60 -1.81
N GLY A 28 -7.36 5.21 -3.08
CA GLY A 28 -7.53 6.15 -4.18
C GLY A 28 -6.83 5.70 -5.45
N THR A 29 -6.88 6.55 -6.47
CA THR A 29 -6.19 6.34 -7.73
C THR A 29 -4.89 7.12 -7.70
N TRP A 30 -3.77 6.41 -7.69
CA TRP A 30 -2.43 7.01 -7.64
C TRP A 30 -1.82 7.02 -9.03
N PRO A 31 -1.21 8.12 -9.47
CA PRO A 31 -0.46 8.12 -10.72
C PRO A 31 0.68 7.10 -10.62
N LEU A 32 0.88 6.36 -11.71
CA LEU A 32 1.97 5.40 -11.79
C LEU A 32 3.31 6.13 -11.80
N PRO A 33 4.34 5.55 -11.17
CA PRO A 33 5.65 6.15 -11.10
C PRO A 33 6.37 6.18 -12.45
N ASP A 34 7.62 6.63 -12.43
CA ASP A 34 8.51 6.77 -13.58
C ASP A 34 8.48 5.56 -14.55
N HIS A 35 8.84 5.82 -15.81
CA HIS A 35 8.80 4.82 -16.88
C HIS A 35 9.53 3.51 -16.54
N GLU A 36 10.64 3.60 -15.80
CA GLU A 36 11.43 2.44 -15.36
C GLU A 36 10.67 1.58 -14.33
N ALA A 37 10.04 2.21 -13.34
CA ALA A 37 9.20 1.54 -12.36
C ALA A 37 7.98 0.86 -13.01
N ARG A 38 7.35 1.52 -13.99
CA ARG A 38 6.25 0.92 -14.80
C ARG A 38 6.69 -0.31 -15.57
N ALA A 39 7.86 -0.26 -16.21
CA ALA A 39 8.42 -1.40 -16.92
C ALA A 39 8.67 -2.58 -15.97
N CYS A 40 9.21 -2.33 -14.78
CA CYS A 40 9.43 -3.34 -13.75
C CYS A 40 8.14 -3.97 -13.24
N LEU A 41 7.10 -3.17 -13.02
CA LEU A 41 5.79 -3.64 -12.59
C LEU A 41 5.03 -4.40 -13.68
N GLY A 42 5.52 -4.37 -14.93
CA GLY A 42 4.88 -5.04 -16.06
C GLY A 42 3.56 -4.38 -16.46
N ILE A 43 3.45 -3.06 -16.25
CA ILE A 43 2.25 -2.27 -16.51
C ILE A 43 2.55 -1.35 -17.70
N GLY A 44 2.11 -1.75 -18.89
CA GLY A 44 2.57 -1.14 -20.15
C GLY A 44 1.90 0.18 -20.53
N SER A 45 0.58 0.28 -20.39
CA SER A 45 -0.22 1.43 -20.89
C SER A 45 -1.06 2.10 -19.81
N GLU A 46 -1.00 1.61 -18.58
CA GLU A 46 -1.74 2.25 -17.49
C GLU A 46 -0.94 3.44 -16.99
N ASP A 47 -1.67 4.49 -16.62
CA ASP A 47 -1.10 5.70 -16.05
C ASP A 47 -1.40 5.82 -14.54
N ALA A 48 -2.18 4.89 -13.98
CA ALA A 48 -2.54 4.90 -12.58
C ALA A 48 -2.68 3.50 -11.94
N ILE A 49 -2.51 3.45 -10.63
CA ILE A 49 -2.82 2.30 -9.77
C ILE A 49 -4.04 2.65 -8.93
N ALA A 50 -5.08 1.83 -9.01
CA ALA A 50 -6.19 1.88 -8.07
C ALA A 50 -5.79 1.15 -6.77
N VAL A 51 -5.85 1.86 -5.65
CA VAL A 51 -5.56 1.32 -4.32
C VAL A 51 -6.84 1.28 -3.51
N GLN A 52 -7.25 0.07 -3.13
CA GLN A 52 -8.34 -0.17 -2.18
C GLN A 52 -7.74 -0.53 -0.82
N GLN A 53 -8.19 0.12 0.24
CA GLN A 53 -7.70 -0.11 1.60
C GLN A 53 -8.82 -0.63 2.49
N SER A 54 -8.51 -1.69 3.25
CA SER A 54 -9.36 -2.19 4.33
C SER A 54 -8.55 -2.30 5.61
N GLY A 55 -8.64 -1.27 6.46
CA GLY A 55 -7.80 -1.12 7.63
C GLY A 55 -6.32 -1.03 7.26
N ARG A 56 -5.55 -2.06 7.62
CA ARG A 56 -4.11 -2.16 7.29
C ARG A 56 -3.82 -2.92 5.99
N PHE A 57 -4.82 -3.53 5.37
CA PHE A 57 -4.63 -4.32 4.15
C PHE A 57 -4.91 -3.48 2.92
N LEU A 58 -4.16 -3.72 1.87
CA LEU A 58 -4.22 -3.01 0.61
C LEU A 58 -4.45 -4.00 -0.52
N HIS A 59 -5.30 -3.61 -1.45
CA HIS A 59 -5.51 -4.30 -2.72
C HIS A 59 -5.24 -3.29 -3.83
N LEU A 60 -4.21 -3.56 -4.62
CA LEU A 60 -3.72 -2.68 -5.67
C LEU A 60 -4.06 -3.29 -7.02
N ARG A 61 -4.54 -2.47 -7.95
CA ARG A 61 -4.85 -2.88 -9.31
C ARG A 61 -4.29 -1.88 -10.30
N ALA A 62 -3.59 -2.38 -11.30
CA ALA A 62 -3.16 -1.61 -12.46
C ALA A 62 -3.42 -2.45 -13.72
N GLY A 63 -4.40 -2.02 -14.52
CA GLY A 63 -4.89 -2.80 -15.66
C GLY A 63 -5.39 -4.19 -15.25
N THR A 64 -4.71 -5.22 -15.76
CA THR A 64 -4.98 -6.65 -15.47
C THR A 64 -4.15 -7.19 -14.31
N THR A 65 -3.16 -6.45 -13.82
CA THR A 65 -2.29 -6.89 -12.73
C THR A 65 -2.89 -6.46 -11.40
N VAL A 66 -2.88 -7.38 -10.46
CA VAL A 66 -3.45 -7.22 -9.12
C VAL A 66 -2.38 -7.63 -8.11
N ALA A 67 -2.32 -6.91 -7.01
CA ALA A 67 -1.39 -7.17 -5.93
C ALA A 67 -2.04 -6.90 -4.57
N ASP A 68 -1.63 -7.68 -3.59
CA ASP A 68 -2.03 -7.48 -2.21
C ASP A 68 -0.86 -6.95 -1.39
N GLY A 69 -1.18 -6.12 -0.43
CA GLY A 69 -0.21 -5.54 0.47
C GLY A 69 -0.77 -5.18 1.82
N ARG A 70 0.08 -4.55 2.61
CA ARG A 70 -0.26 -4.10 3.95
C ARG A 70 0.51 -2.85 4.34
N ILE A 71 -0.08 -2.10 5.25
CA ILE A 71 0.53 -0.96 5.91
C ILE A 71 1.04 -1.40 7.28
N VAL A 72 2.31 -1.10 7.56
CA VAL A 72 2.97 -1.32 8.84
C VAL A 72 3.54 0.03 9.31
N GLY A 73 2.80 0.70 10.20
CA GLY A 73 3.12 2.07 10.60
C GLY A 73 2.98 3.04 9.42
N SER A 74 4.07 3.71 9.04
CA SER A 74 4.16 4.57 7.86
C SER A 74 4.77 3.89 6.63
N ARG A 75 4.89 2.56 6.65
CA ARG A 75 5.45 1.79 5.51
C ARG A 75 4.36 0.96 4.83
N LEU A 76 4.42 0.93 3.50
CA LEU A 76 3.62 0.12 2.62
C LEU A 76 4.48 -1.04 2.12
N GLN A 77 3.99 -2.26 2.35
CA GLN A 77 4.61 -3.50 1.91
C GLN A 77 3.66 -4.20 0.96
N VAL A 78 4.03 -4.29 -0.31
CA VAL A 78 3.22 -4.94 -1.35
C VAL A 78 4.04 -6.05 -1.99
N SER A 79 3.41 -7.19 -2.22
CA SER A 79 3.95 -8.21 -3.11
C SER A 79 3.29 -8.07 -4.47
N TRP A 80 4.09 -7.82 -5.50
CA TRP A 80 3.61 -7.58 -6.85
C TRP A 80 4.13 -8.68 -7.78
N LEU A 81 3.22 -9.32 -8.52
CA LEU A 81 3.58 -10.31 -9.52
C LEU A 81 3.32 -9.74 -10.93
N PRO A 82 4.35 -9.21 -11.61
CA PRO A 82 4.20 -8.63 -12.93
C PRO A 82 3.84 -9.73 -13.95
N SER A 83 2.87 -9.44 -14.81
CA SER A 83 2.44 -10.32 -15.90
C SER A 83 3.27 -10.14 -17.18
N SER A 84 4.03 -9.04 -17.28
CA SER A 84 4.87 -8.70 -18.43
C SER A 84 6.14 -7.94 -18.00
N GLY A 85 7.04 -7.64 -18.94
CA GLY A 85 8.28 -6.90 -18.64
C GLY A 85 9.47 -7.78 -18.21
N PRO A 86 10.59 -7.16 -17.78
CA PRO A 86 11.85 -7.84 -17.52
C PRO A 86 11.81 -8.81 -16.32
N CYS A 87 10.82 -8.67 -15.44
CA CYS A 87 10.63 -9.51 -14.25
C CYS A 87 9.34 -10.32 -14.27
N ALA A 88 8.71 -10.47 -15.45
CA ALA A 88 7.46 -11.22 -15.59
C ALA A 88 7.52 -12.59 -14.89
N GLY A 89 6.52 -12.91 -14.09
CA GLY A 89 6.44 -14.17 -13.34
C GLY A 89 7.36 -14.25 -12.12
N ARG A 90 8.03 -13.15 -11.71
CA ARG A 90 8.86 -13.10 -10.50
C ARG A 90 8.26 -12.13 -9.50
N GLU A 91 8.14 -12.55 -8.25
CA GLU A 91 7.59 -11.72 -7.17
C GLU A 91 8.52 -10.52 -6.90
N LEU A 92 7.94 -9.32 -6.92
CA LEU A 92 8.58 -8.05 -6.60
C LEU A 92 8.09 -7.60 -5.23
N ALA A 93 9.00 -7.31 -4.32
CA ALA A 93 8.65 -6.69 -3.05
C ALA A 93 8.70 -5.17 -3.20
N ILE A 94 7.60 -4.49 -2.93
CA ILE A 94 7.54 -3.02 -2.90
C ILE A 94 7.57 -2.60 -1.45
N ASP A 95 8.60 -1.85 -1.05
CA ASP A 95 8.67 -1.18 0.26
C ASP A 95 8.64 0.33 0.02
N ALA A 96 7.53 0.96 0.40
CA ALA A 96 7.36 2.39 0.28
C ALA A 96 7.10 3.03 1.64
N ARG A 97 7.54 4.26 1.82
CA ARG A 97 7.18 5.12 2.93
C ARG A 97 6.05 6.05 2.48
N ILE A 98 5.05 6.16 3.34
CA ILE A 98 3.94 7.08 3.19
C ILE A 98 4.32 8.32 3.99
N ASP A 99 4.61 9.41 3.29
CA ASP A 99 4.80 10.73 3.86
C ASP A 99 3.48 11.51 3.64
N GLY A 100 3.11 12.44 4.53
CA GLY A 100 1.82 13.16 4.43
C GLY A 100 1.58 13.93 3.12
N GLU A 101 2.61 14.03 2.27
CA GLU A 101 2.61 14.68 0.95
C GLU A 101 2.63 13.67 -0.22
N GLY A 102 2.75 12.36 0.03
CA GLY A 102 2.80 11.33 -1.02
C GLY A 102 3.43 10.01 -0.60
N ILE A 103 3.60 9.11 -1.57
CA ILE A 103 4.23 7.81 -1.37
C ILE A 103 5.59 7.82 -2.06
N ARG A 104 6.66 7.67 -1.28
CA ARG A 104 8.03 7.48 -1.79
C ARG A 104 8.48 6.08 -1.46
N GLY A 105 8.89 5.32 -2.46
CA GLY A 105 9.28 3.93 -2.23
C GLY A 105 10.40 3.44 -3.11
N ALA A 106 10.79 2.20 -2.84
CA ALA A 106 11.67 1.45 -3.68
C ALA A 106 10.99 0.11 -4.04
N LEU A 107 11.04 -0.20 -5.32
CA LEU A 107 10.82 -1.54 -5.84
C LEU A 107 12.08 -2.34 -5.55
N ARG A 108 11.93 -3.44 -4.83
CA ARG A 108 13.00 -4.39 -4.54
C ARG A 108 12.65 -5.75 -5.11
N ALA A 109 13.20 -6.02 -6.27
CA ALA A 109 13.15 -7.34 -6.89
C ALA A 109 14.39 -8.16 -6.50
N ALA A 110 14.32 -8.90 -5.39
CA ALA A 110 15.47 -9.70 -4.93
C ALA A 110 15.95 -10.73 -5.97
N SER A 111 15.08 -11.14 -6.90
CA SER A 111 15.37 -12.13 -7.93
C SER A 111 15.55 -11.52 -9.33
N CYS A 112 15.39 -10.21 -9.52
CA CYS A 112 15.42 -9.57 -10.83
C CYS A 112 16.32 -8.34 -10.84
N GLU A 113 17.55 -8.51 -11.34
CA GLU A 113 18.57 -7.46 -11.43
C GLU A 113 18.09 -6.10 -11.98
N PRO A 114 17.32 -6.02 -13.09
CA PRO A 114 16.89 -4.73 -13.64
C PRO A 114 15.90 -3.96 -12.75
N CYS A 115 15.31 -4.62 -11.76
CA CYS A 115 14.31 -4.02 -10.86
C CYS A 115 14.71 -4.13 -9.39
N ARG A 116 16.00 -4.37 -9.15
CA ARG A 116 16.53 -4.65 -7.81
C ARG A 116 16.51 -3.42 -6.91
N ASP A 117 16.79 -2.24 -7.46
CA ASP A 117 16.88 -0.97 -6.73
C ASP A 117 16.24 0.19 -7.52
N VAL A 118 15.00 -0.01 -7.99
CA VAL A 118 14.26 1.05 -8.69
C VAL A 118 13.47 1.86 -7.68
N THR A 119 13.83 3.13 -7.50
CA THR A 119 13.08 4.05 -6.66
C THR A 119 11.90 4.65 -7.40
N PHE A 120 10.84 4.98 -6.68
CA PHE A 120 9.72 5.70 -7.22
C PHE A 120 9.16 6.71 -6.22
N GLU A 121 8.58 7.78 -6.77
CA GLU A 121 7.82 8.77 -6.03
C GLU A 121 6.48 8.98 -6.73
N THR A 122 5.40 8.95 -5.97
CA THR A 122 4.06 9.26 -6.47
C THR A 122 3.39 10.18 -5.46
N THR A 123 2.90 11.32 -5.95
CA THR A 123 2.12 12.25 -5.15
C THR A 123 0.65 11.84 -5.19
N PRO A 124 -0.14 12.15 -4.14
CA PRO A 124 -1.57 11.93 -4.17
C PRO A 124 -2.17 12.68 -5.36
N PRO A 125 -3.26 12.18 -5.95
CA PRO A 125 -3.97 12.95 -6.97
C PRO A 125 -4.36 14.31 -6.38
N THR A 126 -3.93 15.39 -7.02
CA THR A 126 -4.45 16.72 -6.75
C THR A 126 -5.93 16.73 -7.16
N GLU A 127 -6.83 17.03 -6.21
CA GLU A 127 -8.26 17.25 -6.53
C GLU A 127 -8.46 18.35 -7.58
#